data_AF-A0A938V822-F1
#
_entry.id   AF-A0A938V822-F1
#
_cell.length_a   1.000
_cell.length_b   1.000
_cell.length_c   1.000
_cell.angle_alpha   90.00
_cell.angle_beta   90.00
_cell.angle_gamma   90.00
#
_symmetry.space_group_name_H-M   'P 1'
#
loop_
_entity.id
_entity.type
_entity.pdbx_description
1 polymer ?
#
loop_
_entity_poly.entity_id
_entity_poly.type
_entity_poly.pdbx_seq_one_letter_code
_entity_poly.pdbx_strand_id
1 'polypeptide(L)'
;MKMARSLLILLALVFVLASCTRFDSKFDPPQTIDFGALVFTPLQLAFDDASALDLTGVMSIYDEDYLHNGQIKSARENFFRSMFDETDAPQFTVSLLASVVENDTLANTNWRLQIYAPDTRILLADSTFTGERLIKRDGTWKLWGNRISCCNPPARQRAVLESFTFVGCPNCPPVEQALHDLQMQYPLDVSYIEYHVGGPFDSNALDVYAYYGYPAMPTVVVQGLNRLIGNSSENLALYQTLVQSIVQANAEVLLTGLSYTYTAGVQLAGSVQVTPVNDGFDTQNLRLKYVIYERERDYGNPPHTYRNIVIRKGEMDISGSNLSQPLSFSLPYQGALPDDAHLLVWVQRQPATFGSNARIYNGLEVPVSQSK
;
A
#
# COMPACT_ATOMS: atom_id res chain seq x y z
N MET A 1 18.12 17.07 58.57
CA MET A 1 18.13 17.59 57.17
C MET A 1 19.12 16.92 56.21
N LYS A 2 20.24 16.32 56.66
CA LYS A 2 21.20 15.64 55.75
C LYS A 2 20.72 14.25 55.26
N MET A 3 20.04 13.46 56.11
CA MET A 3 19.51 12.13 55.73
C MET A 3 18.43 12.17 54.65
N ALA A 4 17.53 13.15 54.67
CA ALA A 4 16.46 13.27 53.67
C ALA A 4 16.99 13.58 52.26
N ARG A 5 18.08 14.36 52.16
CA ARG A 5 18.76 14.62 50.88
C ARG A 5 19.49 13.39 50.36
N SER A 6 20.15 12.62 51.22
CA SER A 6 20.80 11.37 50.83
C SER A 6 19.79 10.31 50.36
N LEU A 7 18.60 10.25 50.97
CA LEU A 7 17.53 9.35 50.57
C LEU A 7 16.92 9.72 49.21
N LEU A 8 16.73 11.02 48.94
CA LEU A 8 16.21 11.53 47.66
C LEU A 8 17.19 11.31 46.50
N ILE A 9 18.50 11.43 46.74
CA ILE A 9 19.53 11.14 45.74
C ILE A 9 19.59 9.63 45.45
N LEU A 10 19.45 8.79 46.48
CA LEU A 10 19.40 7.34 46.32
C LEU A 10 18.14 6.90 45.54
N LEU A 11 16.98 7.50 45.84
CA LEU A 11 15.74 7.22 45.12
C LEU A 11 15.82 7.66 43.65
N ALA A 12 16.42 8.82 43.38
CA ALA A 12 16.64 9.31 42.02
C ALA A 12 17.61 8.40 41.24
N LEU A 13 18.65 7.84 41.88
CA LEU A 13 19.55 6.87 41.25
C LEU A 13 18.84 5.55 40.90
N VAL A 14 17.93 5.08 41.77
CA VAL A 14 17.15 3.86 41.52
C VAL A 14 16.18 4.05 40.33
N PHE A 15 15.60 5.24 40.17
CA PHE A 15 14.74 5.55 39.02
C PHE A 15 15.51 5.71 37.69
N VAL A 16 16.78 6.15 37.73
CA VAL A 16 17.64 6.23 36.53
C VAL A 16 18.20 4.86 36.13
N LEU A 17 18.40 3.94 37.09
CA LEU A 17 18.81 2.56 36.78
C LEU A 17 17.63 1.68 36.32
N ALA A 18 16.39 1.98 36.74
CA ALA A 18 15.19 1.29 36.31
C ALA A 18 14.63 1.77 34.95
N SER A 19 15.08 2.92 34.44
CA SER A 19 14.69 3.42 33.10
C SER A 19 15.60 2.92 31.97
N CYS A 20 16.67 2.18 32.28
CA CYS A 20 17.59 1.62 31.30
C CYS A 20 17.30 0.17 30.88
N THR A 21 16.18 -0.44 31.30
CA THR A 21 15.84 -1.84 30.91
C THR A 21 14.40 -2.02 30.44
N ARG A 22 13.77 -0.98 29.85
CA ARG A 22 12.43 -1.12 29.22
C ARG A 22 12.49 -1.60 27.77
N PHE A 23 13.67 -1.51 27.14
CA PHE A 23 13.95 -2.23 25.91
C PHE A 23 14.82 -3.43 26.29
N ASP A 24 14.19 -4.54 26.66
CA ASP A 24 14.69 -5.82 26.17
C ASP A 24 14.47 -5.80 24.65
N SER A 25 15.23 -4.96 23.93
CA SER A 25 15.60 -5.30 22.58
C SER A 25 16.52 -6.49 22.74
N LYS A 26 15.91 -7.67 22.81
CA LYS A 26 16.51 -8.80 22.11
C LYS A 26 16.65 -8.31 20.67
N PHE A 27 17.79 -7.70 20.38
CA PHE A 27 18.39 -7.81 19.07
C PHE A 27 18.68 -9.30 18.93
N ASP A 28 17.63 -10.08 18.69
CA ASP A 28 17.81 -11.34 18.02
C ASP A 28 18.60 -10.96 16.77
N PRO A 29 19.79 -11.56 16.56
CA PRO A 29 20.50 -11.33 15.31
C PRO A 29 19.51 -11.52 14.16
N PRO A 30 19.57 -10.70 13.09
CA PRO A 30 18.59 -10.74 12.02
C PRO A 30 18.35 -12.20 11.67
N GLN A 31 17.11 -12.67 11.86
CA GLN A 31 16.79 -14.07 11.63
C GLN A 31 17.27 -14.39 10.22
N THR A 32 18.31 -15.20 10.15
CA THR A 32 18.88 -15.58 8.87
C THR A 32 17.94 -16.63 8.34
N ILE A 33 16.96 -16.19 7.56
CA ILE A 33 15.97 -17.08 6.97
C ILE A 33 16.68 -17.83 5.83
N ASP A 34 16.81 -19.14 5.98
CA ASP A 34 17.38 -19.99 4.95
C ASP A 34 16.33 -20.26 3.85
N PHE A 35 16.22 -19.34 2.90
CA PHE A 35 15.34 -19.51 1.74
C PHE A 35 15.78 -20.64 0.82
N GLY A 36 17.05 -21.06 0.89
CA GLY A 36 17.51 -22.26 0.19
C GLY A 36 16.72 -23.47 0.66
N ALA A 37 16.73 -23.72 1.98
CA ALA A 37 15.98 -24.82 2.58
C ALA A 37 14.45 -24.65 2.50
N LEU A 38 13.95 -23.42 2.63
CA LEU A 38 12.50 -23.17 2.73
C LEU A 38 11.77 -23.07 1.39
N VAL A 39 12.45 -22.68 0.31
CA VAL A 39 11.80 -22.41 -0.99
C VAL A 39 12.51 -23.12 -2.13
N PHE A 40 13.83 -22.89 -2.30
CA PHE A 40 14.51 -23.30 -3.53
C PHE A 40 14.89 -24.78 -3.59
N THR A 41 15.22 -25.41 -2.45
CA THR A 41 15.37 -26.87 -2.37
C THR A 41 14.03 -27.59 -2.57
N PRO A 42 12.92 -27.20 -1.91
CA PRO A 42 11.59 -27.72 -2.23
C PRO A 42 11.19 -27.53 -3.69
N LEU A 43 11.52 -26.39 -4.29
CA LEU A 43 11.25 -26.14 -5.71
C LEU A 43 12.05 -27.08 -6.62
N GLN A 44 13.32 -27.33 -6.33
CA GLN A 44 14.12 -28.31 -7.08
C GLN A 44 13.51 -29.71 -7.00
N LEU A 45 13.18 -30.18 -5.78
CA LEU A 45 12.56 -31.48 -5.58
C LEU A 45 11.21 -31.60 -6.32
N ALA A 46 10.42 -30.52 -6.30
CA ALA A 46 9.16 -30.48 -7.02
C ALA A 46 9.34 -30.57 -8.54
N PHE A 47 10.43 -30.02 -9.10
CA PHE A 47 10.76 -30.20 -10.50
C PHE A 47 11.32 -31.60 -10.81
N ASP A 48 12.07 -32.21 -9.89
CA ASP A 48 12.59 -33.57 -10.05
C ASP A 48 11.45 -34.60 -10.15
N ASP A 49 10.33 -34.34 -9.46
CA ASP A 49 9.10 -35.16 -9.47
C ASP A 49 8.08 -34.72 -10.54
N ALA A 50 8.35 -33.64 -11.28
CA ALA A 50 7.40 -33.06 -12.24
C ALA A 50 7.24 -33.92 -13.50
N SER A 51 6.06 -33.83 -14.11
CA SER A 51 5.78 -34.44 -15.41
C SER A 51 4.89 -33.55 -16.27
N ALA A 52 4.74 -33.90 -17.56
CA ALA A 52 3.84 -33.22 -18.48
C ALA A 52 2.38 -33.15 -17.96
N LEU A 53 1.97 -34.16 -17.19
CA LEU A 53 0.61 -34.27 -16.64
C LEU A 53 0.48 -33.62 -15.26
N ASP A 54 1.55 -33.60 -14.47
CA ASP A 54 1.51 -33.11 -13.09
C ASP A 54 2.63 -32.11 -12.79
N LEU A 55 2.22 -30.85 -12.58
CA LEU A 55 3.06 -29.75 -12.11
C LEU A 55 2.59 -29.23 -10.74
N THR A 56 1.68 -29.94 -10.06
CA THR A 56 1.02 -29.44 -8.85
C THR A 56 2.03 -29.11 -7.75
N GLY A 57 3.05 -29.96 -7.58
CA GLY A 57 4.15 -29.71 -6.63
C GLY A 57 4.88 -28.41 -6.93
N VAL A 58 5.31 -28.21 -8.18
CA VAL A 58 6.01 -26.99 -8.61
C VAL A 58 5.12 -25.77 -8.37
N MET A 59 3.87 -25.83 -8.83
CA MET A 59 2.95 -24.71 -8.77
C MET A 59 2.49 -24.39 -7.34
N SER A 60 2.62 -25.31 -6.38
CA SER A 60 2.33 -25.04 -4.96
C SER A 60 3.32 -24.06 -4.31
N ILE A 61 4.55 -23.97 -4.84
CA ILE A 61 5.60 -23.04 -4.39
C ILE A 61 5.33 -21.61 -4.89
N TYR A 62 4.53 -21.44 -5.94
CA TYR A 62 4.11 -20.14 -6.46
C TYR A 62 2.86 -19.66 -5.74
N ASP A 63 2.87 -18.39 -5.33
CA ASP A 63 1.70 -17.72 -4.78
C ASP A 63 0.62 -17.51 -5.87
N GLU A 64 -0.66 -17.55 -5.48
CA GLU A 64 -1.78 -17.37 -6.42
C GLU A 64 -1.72 -16.03 -7.18
N ASP A 65 -1.19 -14.98 -6.54
CA ASP A 65 -1.05 -13.67 -7.15
C ASP A 65 0.28 -13.51 -7.90
N TYR A 66 1.06 -14.58 -8.13
CA TYR A 66 2.39 -14.49 -8.73
C TYR A 66 2.40 -13.67 -10.02
N LEU A 67 3.32 -12.70 -10.09
CA LEU A 67 3.52 -11.84 -11.25
C LEU A 67 5.00 -11.48 -11.41
N HIS A 68 5.69 -12.12 -12.36
CA HIS A 68 7.11 -11.83 -12.62
C HIS A 68 7.33 -11.43 -14.07
N ASN A 69 7.72 -10.18 -14.31
CA ASN A 69 7.79 -9.58 -15.65
C ASN A 69 6.55 -9.95 -16.49
N GLY A 70 5.37 -10.04 -15.87
CA GLY A 70 4.05 -10.13 -16.53
C GLY A 70 3.62 -11.52 -16.86
N GLN A 71 4.48 -12.47 -16.51
CA GLN A 71 4.12 -13.86 -16.44
C GLN A 71 3.40 -14.07 -15.11
N ILE A 72 2.08 -14.27 -15.20
CA ILE A 72 1.26 -14.73 -14.09
C ILE A 72 1.48 -16.22 -13.83
N LYS A 73 1.01 -16.73 -12.68
CA LYS A 73 1.18 -18.13 -12.27
C LYS A 73 0.81 -19.15 -13.37
N SER A 74 -0.36 -18.99 -13.99
CA SER A 74 -0.83 -19.91 -15.04
C SER A 74 0.01 -19.84 -16.33
N ALA A 75 0.52 -18.66 -16.69
CA ALA A 75 1.42 -18.51 -17.84
C ALA A 75 2.77 -19.19 -17.57
N ARG A 76 3.27 -19.08 -16.33
CA ARG A 76 4.48 -19.78 -15.89
C ARG A 76 4.30 -21.30 -15.91
N GLU A 77 3.16 -21.81 -15.47
CA GLU A 77 2.81 -23.23 -15.57
C GLU A 77 2.81 -23.71 -17.02
N ASN A 78 2.16 -22.96 -17.92
CA ASN A 78 2.13 -23.29 -19.36
C ASN A 78 3.53 -23.33 -19.98
N PHE A 79 4.42 -22.41 -19.60
CA PHE A 79 5.82 -22.44 -20.01
C PHE A 79 6.55 -23.71 -19.54
N PHE A 80 6.28 -24.18 -18.32
CA PHE A 80 6.86 -25.45 -17.87
C PHE A 80 6.29 -26.64 -18.63
N ARG A 81 4.98 -26.65 -18.91
CA ARG A 81 4.36 -27.71 -19.73
C ARG A 81 4.97 -27.79 -21.12
N SER A 82 5.22 -26.65 -21.77
CA SER A 82 5.82 -26.65 -23.11
C SER A 82 7.23 -27.24 -23.14
N MET A 83 7.98 -27.24 -22.03
CA MET A 83 9.29 -27.90 -21.96
C MET A 83 9.18 -29.43 -22.06
N PHE A 84 8.08 -30.00 -21.57
CA PHE A 84 7.79 -31.43 -21.72
C PHE A 84 7.27 -31.79 -23.12
N ASP A 85 6.77 -30.81 -23.89
CA ASP A 85 6.42 -31.00 -25.29
C ASP A 85 7.67 -30.98 -26.20
N GLU A 86 8.72 -30.25 -25.80
CA GLU A 86 9.98 -30.17 -26.56
C GLU A 86 10.91 -31.37 -26.35
N THR A 87 10.88 -31.99 -25.17
CA THR A 87 11.66 -33.20 -24.87
C THR A 87 10.93 -34.09 -23.89
N ASP A 88 11.07 -35.40 -24.06
CA ASP A 88 10.69 -36.36 -23.04
C ASP A 88 11.61 -36.14 -21.82
N ALA A 89 11.03 -35.81 -20.66
CA ALA A 89 11.72 -35.62 -19.37
C ALA A 89 12.82 -34.53 -19.32
N PRO A 90 12.49 -33.23 -19.48
CA PRO A 90 13.42 -32.12 -19.28
C PRO A 90 14.02 -32.13 -17.86
N GLN A 91 15.31 -31.81 -17.75
CA GLN A 91 16.02 -31.70 -16.47
C GLN A 91 16.10 -30.25 -16.02
N PHE A 92 15.50 -29.93 -14.88
CA PHE A 92 15.50 -28.58 -14.31
C PHE A 92 16.61 -28.44 -13.26
N THR A 93 17.22 -27.26 -13.20
CA THR A 93 18.20 -26.90 -12.19
C THR A 93 17.85 -25.53 -11.62
N VAL A 94 17.56 -25.50 -10.33
CA VAL A 94 17.21 -24.31 -9.54
C VAL A 94 18.43 -23.88 -8.74
N SER A 95 18.78 -22.60 -8.82
CA SER A 95 19.90 -22.04 -8.05
C SER A 95 19.54 -20.72 -7.42
N LEU A 96 19.55 -20.65 -6.09
CA LEU A 96 19.48 -19.38 -5.37
C LEU A 96 20.81 -18.62 -5.53
N LEU A 97 20.74 -17.37 -5.99
CA LEU A 97 21.92 -16.52 -6.20
C LEU A 97 22.13 -15.56 -5.03
N ALA A 98 21.04 -14.94 -4.56
CA ALA A 98 21.07 -14.01 -3.43
C ALA A 98 19.69 -13.89 -2.79
N SER A 99 19.64 -13.56 -1.51
CA SER A 99 18.41 -13.26 -0.79
C SER A 99 18.62 -12.15 0.24
N VAL A 100 17.61 -11.31 0.42
CA VAL A 100 17.54 -10.26 1.43
C VAL A 100 16.16 -10.32 2.06
N VAL A 101 16.09 -10.54 3.37
CA VAL A 101 14.85 -10.44 4.13
C VAL A 101 14.48 -8.97 4.25
N GLU A 102 13.27 -8.59 3.85
CA GLU A 102 12.77 -7.22 4.02
C GLU A 102 12.03 -7.10 5.36
N ASN A 103 11.22 -8.10 5.72
CA ASN A 103 10.53 -8.24 7.00
C ASN A 103 10.05 -9.69 7.21
N ASP A 104 9.25 -9.94 8.24
CA ASP A 104 8.76 -11.29 8.62
C ASP A 104 7.88 -11.97 7.57
N THR A 105 7.33 -11.22 6.61
CA THR A 105 6.42 -11.72 5.58
C THR A 105 6.88 -11.45 4.15
N LEU A 106 7.95 -10.69 3.94
CA LEU A 106 8.48 -10.34 2.63
C LEU A 106 10.00 -10.48 2.57
N ALA A 107 10.47 -11.00 1.43
CA ALA A 107 11.88 -11.03 1.10
C ALA A 107 12.09 -10.83 -0.40
N ASN A 108 13.30 -10.40 -0.77
CA ASN A 108 13.72 -10.23 -2.15
C ASN A 108 14.84 -11.22 -2.46
N THR A 109 14.74 -11.89 -3.60
CA THR A 109 15.67 -12.94 -4.01
C THR A 109 16.04 -12.81 -5.48
N ASN A 110 17.24 -13.25 -5.80
CA ASN A 110 17.67 -13.50 -7.17
C ASN A 110 17.94 -14.99 -7.31
N TRP A 111 17.41 -15.62 -8.34
CA TRP A 111 17.57 -17.05 -8.57
C TRP A 111 17.65 -17.35 -10.07
N ARG A 112 18.15 -18.53 -10.41
CA ARG A 112 18.31 -18.98 -11.79
C ARG A 112 17.63 -20.33 -11.97
N LEU A 113 16.92 -20.47 -13.08
CA LEU A 113 16.38 -21.73 -13.58
C LEU A 113 17.09 -22.08 -14.89
N GLN A 114 17.68 -23.26 -14.94
CA GLN A 114 18.21 -23.82 -16.17
C GLN A 114 17.45 -25.10 -16.49
N ILE A 115 17.16 -25.32 -17.76
CA ILE A 115 16.41 -26.49 -18.25
C ILE A 115 17.23 -27.13 -19.36
N TYR A 116 17.48 -28.43 -19.25
CA TYR A 116 18.30 -29.19 -20.18
C TYR A 116 17.51 -30.35 -20.78
N ALA A 117 17.80 -30.68 -22.03
CA ALA A 117 17.40 -31.96 -22.61
C ALA A 117 18.19 -33.09 -21.91
N PRO A 118 17.55 -34.19 -21.48
CA PRO A 118 18.15 -35.18 -20.59
C PRO A 118 19.34 -35.91 -21.22
N ASP A 119 19.24 -36.31 -22.49
CA ASP A 119 20.25 -37.16 -23.13
C ASP A 119 21.43 -36.38 -23.70
N THR A 120 21.15 -35.20 -24.27
CA THR A 120 22.15 -34.39 -24.98
C THR A 120 22.76 -33.30 -24.09
N ARG A 121 22.13 -33.01 -22.93
CA ARG A 121 22.44 -31.86 -22.07
C ARG A 121 22.45 -30.53 -22.81
N ILE A 122 21.69 -30.44 -23.91
CA ILE A 122 21.47 -29.17 -24.59
C ILE A 122 20.64 -28.28 -23.67
N LEU A 123 21.09 -27.05 -23.46
CA LEU A 123 20.35 -26.04 -22.72
C LEU A 123 19.12 -25.62 -23.53
N LEU A 124 17.94 -25.91 -23.00
CA LEU A 124 16.64 -25.56 -23.59
C LEU A 124 16.20 -24.16 -23.15
N ALA A 125 16.39 -23.85 -21.87
CA ALA A 125 16.07 -22.54 -21.32
C ALA A 125 17.02 -22.15 -20.19
N ASP A 126 17.33 -20.87 -20.11
CA ASP A 126 18.14 -20.28 -19.05
C ASP A 126 17.51 -18.96 -18.63
N SER A 127 16.87 -18.96 -17.46
CA SER A 127 16.14 -17.82 -16.93
C SER A 127 16.77 -17.37 -15.63
N THR A 128 17.27 -16.13 -15.61
CA THR A 128 17.66 -15.47 -14.37
C THR A 128 16.54 -14.55 -13.91
N PHE A 129 16.04 -14.81 -12.71
CA PHE A 129 14.99 -14.06 -12.05
C PHE A 129 15.64 -13.05 -11.10
N THR A 130 15.52 -11.77 -11.44
CA THR A 130 16.06 -10.68 -10.64
C THR A 130 14.94 -9.92 -9.94
N GLY A 131 15.12 -9.63 -8.65
CA GLY A 131 14.12 -8.92 -7.85
C GLY A 131 12.89 -9.78 -7.54
N GLU A 132 13.02 -11.12 -7.54
CA GLU A 132 11.93 -12.03 -7.23
C GLU A 132 11.51 -11.83 -5.78
N ARG A 133 10.25 -11.48 -5.55
CA ARG A 133 9.73 -11.36 -4.18
C ARG A 133 9.24 -12.71 -3.67
N LEU A 134 9.57 -12.99 -2.42
CA LEU A 134 8.94 -14.05 -1.63
C LEU A 134 7.91 -13.43 -0.70
N ILE A 135 6.78 -14.09 -0.54
CA ILE A 135 5.74 -13.71 0.43
C ILE A 135 5.45 -14.88 1.37
N LYS A 136 5.29 -14.59 2.66
CA LYS A 136 4.85 -15.57 3.65
C LYS A 136 3.34 -15.49 3.82
N ARG A 137 2.63 -16.55 3.42
CA ARG A 137 1.18 -16.70 3.63
C ARG A 137 0.92 -18.04 4.31
N ASP A 138 0.06 -18.04 5.32
CA ASP A 138 -0.28 -19.23 6.10
C ASP A 138 0.96 -19.97 6.62
N GLY A 139 1.96 -19.21 7.08
CA GLY A 139 3.22 -19.73 7.59
C GLY A 139 4.22 -20.22 6.54
N THR A 140 3.86 -20.25 5.25
CA THR A 140 4.68 -20.79 4.16
C THR A 140 5.19 -19.68 3.25
N TRP A 141 6.48 -19.74 2.88
CA TRP A 141 7.07 -18.82 1.91
C TRP A 141 6.79 -19.29 0.48
N LYS A 142 6.35 -18.37 -0.36
CA LYS A 142 6.02 -18.63 -1.76
C LYS A 142 6.64 -17.60 -2.69
N LEU A 143 6.93 -18.01 -3.93
CA LEU A 143 7.32 -17.09 -5.00
C LEU A 143 6.14 -16.18 -5.34
N TRP A 144 6.32 -14.87 -5.25
CA TRP A 144 5.26 -13.86 -5.45
C TRP A 144 5.44 -13.00 -6.71
N GLY A 145 6.61 -13.07 -7.35
CA GLY A 145 6.89 -12.29 -8.53
C GLY A 145 7.56 -10.96 -8.21
N ASN A 146 8.37 -10.44 -9.13
CA ASN A 146 8.95 -9.10 -9.01
C ASN A 146 7.93 -7.96 -9.18
N ARG A 147 6.66 -8.29 -9.42
CA ARG A 147 5.51 -7.39 -9.60
C ARG A 147 5.63 -6.48 -10.83
N ILE A 148 6.61 -6.72 -11.69
CA ILE A 148 6.78 -6.05 -12.99
C ILE A 148 5.97 -6.83 -14.02
N SER A 149 5.43 -6.18 -15.06
CA SER A 149 4.65 -6.90 -16.07
C SER A 149 4.90 -6.60 -17.56
N CYS A 150 5.08 -7.65 -18.40
CA CYS A 150 5.48 -7.62 -19.82
C CYS A 150 4.43 -7.01 -20.75
N CYS A 151 3.17 -7.13 -20.37
CA CYS A 151 2.12 -6.17 -20.71
C CYS A 151 1.92 -5.40 -19.41
N ASN A 152 1.82 -4.07 -19.38
CA ASN A 152 1.38 -3.44 -18.12
C ASN A 152 0.07 -4.14 -17.72
N PRO A 153 0.00 -4.83 -16.56
CA PRO A 153 -1.30 -5.26 -16.08
C PRO A 153 -2.10 -3.96 -16.02
N PRO A 154 -3.37 -3.94 -16.44
CA PRO A 154 -4.16 -2.73 -16.25
C PRO A 154 -3.98 -2.33 -14.80
N ALA A 155 -3.41 -1.13 -14.58
CA ALA A 155 -2.97 -0.76 -13.24
C ALA A 155 -4.19 -0.89 -12.33
N ARG A 156 -4.02 -1.47 -11.15
CA ARG A 156 -5.16 -1.68 -10.27
C ARG A 156 -5.66 -0.34 -9.75
N GLN A 157 -6.96 -0.33 -9.48
CA GLN A 157 -7.62 0.80 -8.87
C GLN A 157 -7.18 0.92 -7.40
N ARG A 158 -6.62 2.07 -7.02
CA ARG A 158 -6.47 2.41 -5.60
C ARG A 158 -7.83 2.77 -5.02
N ALA A 159 -8.16 2.23 -3.86
CA ALA A 159 -9.31 2.63 -3.06
C ALA A 159 -8.95 3.87 -2.23
N VAL A 160 -9.70 4.96 -2.43
CA VAL A 160 -9.59 6.19 -1.63
C VAL A 160 -10.85 6.34 -0.78
N LEU A 161 -10.66 6.49 0.53
CA LEU A 161 -11.71 6.61 1.52
C LEU A 161 -11.58 7.95 2.26
N GLU A 162 -12.63 8.76 2.24
CA GLU A 162 -12.69 10.04 2.95
C GLU A 162 -13.54 9.86 4.22
N SER A 163 -12.92 9.93 5.39
CA SER A 163 -13.58 9.80 6.70
C SER A 163 -13.82 11.17 7.34
N PHE A 164 -15.00 11.37 7.93
CA PHE A 164 -15.39 12.54 8.70
C PHE A 164 -15.56 12.16 10.16
N THR A 165 -14.77 12.78 11.03
CA THR A 165 -14.69 12.50 12.47
C THR A 165 -14.44 13.80 13.24
N PHE A 166 -14.28 13.71 14.56
CA PHE A 166 -13.79 14.80 15.40
C PHE A 166 -13.15 14.26 16.68
N VAL A 167 -12.28 15.06 17.29
CA VAL A 167 -11.64 14.75 18.57
C VAL A 167 -12.69 14.52 19.66
N GLY A 168 -12.68 13.31 20.24
CA GLY A 168 -13.60 12.92 21.30
C GLY A 168 -14.93 12.35 20.81
N CYS A 169 -15.06 12.05 19.52
CA CYS A 169 -16.21 11.34 18.98
C CYS A 169 -16.33 9.92 19.60
N PRO A 170 -17.40 9.61 20.35
CA PRO A 170 -17.49 8.33 21.07
C PRO A 170 -17.71 7.13 20.14
N ASN A 171 -18.32 7.35 18.98
CA ASN A 171 -18.68 6.28 18.03
C ASN A 171 -17.65 6.10 16.90
N CYS A 172 -16.65 6.97 16.81
CA CYS A 172 -15.66 6.97 15.74
C CYS A 172 -14.58 5.87 15.86
N PRO A 173 -14.07 5.49 17.07
CA PRO A 173 -12.96 4.55 17.17
C PRO A 173 -13.15 3.19 16.47
N PRO A 174 -14.35 2.56 16.47
CA PRO A 174 -14.54 1.33 15.71
C PRO A 174 -14.41 1.51 14.19
N VAL A 175 -14.81 2.66 13.65
CA VAL A 175 -14.66 2.99 12.23
C VAL A 175 -13.20 3.28 11.90
N GLU A 176 -12.52 4.06 12.74
CA GLU A 176 -11.09 4.38 12.60
C GLU A 176 -10.24 3.10 12.60
N GLN A 177 -10.54 2.14 13.49
CA GLN A 177 -9.88 0.84 13.52
C GLN A 177 -10.14 0.03 12.24
N ALA A 178 -11.38 -0.04 11.76
CA ALA A 178 -11.71 -0.78 10.54
C ALA A 178 -10.98 -0.22 9.30
N LEU A 179 -10.88 1.10 9.19
CA LEU A 179 -10.12 1.74 8.11
C LEU A 179 -8.62 1.48 8.24
N HIS A 180 -8.09 1.52 9.46
CA HIS A 180 -6.69 1.19 9.73
C HIS A 180 -6.37 -0.25 9.34
N ASP A 181 -7.20 -1.21 9.74
CA ASP A 181 -7.03 -2.63 9.41
C ASP A 181 -7.02 -2.85 7.88
N LEU A 182 -7.90 -2.14 7.14
CA LEU A 182 -7.91 -2.17 5.68
C LEU A 182 -6.65 -1.58 5.04
N GLN A 183 -6.15 -0.47 5.58
CA GLN A 183 -4.89 0.12 5.12
C GLN A 183 -3.70 -0.83 5.39
N MET A 184 -3.71 -1.53 6.52
CA MET A 184 -2.67 -2.52 6.85
C MET A 184 -2.77 -3.78 5.97
N GLN A 185 -3.99 -4.19 5.60
CA GLN A 185 -4.22 -5.33 4.70
C GLN A 185 -3.82 -5.01 3.25
N TYR A 186 -4.03 -3.77 2.81
CA TYR A 186 -3.81 -3.32 1.43
C TYR A 186 -2.93 -2.06 1.36
N PRO A 187 -1.69 -2.08 1.88
CA PRO A 187 -0.88 -0.87 2.10
C PRO A 187 -0.50 -0.13 0.82
N LEU A 188 -0.53 -0.80 -0.33
CA LEU A 188 -0.26 -0.20 -1.63
C LEU A 188 -1.53 0.14 -2.42
N ASP A 189 -2.69 -0.37 -2.02
CA ASP A 189 -3.93 -0.30 -2.81
C ASP A 189 -5.05 0.47 -2.09
N VAL A 190 -4.88 0.79 -0.81
CA VAL A 190 -5.84 1.56 0.00
C VAL A 190 -5.18 2.81 0.57
N SER A 191 -5.86 3.94 0.42
CA SER A 191 -5.62 5.16 1.20
C SER A 191 -6.91 5.56 1.89
N TYR A 192 -6.83 5.91 3.16
CA TYR A 192 -7.89 6.65 3.82
C TYR A 192 -7.33 7.90 4.49
N ILE A 193 -8.16 8.93 4.58
CA ILE A 193 -7.84 10.21 5.21
C ILE A 193 -8.97 10.62 6.14
N GLU A 194 -8.64 11.33 7.20
CA GLU A 194 -9.58 11.83 8.20
C GLU A 194 -9.69 13.36 8.14
N TYR A 195 -10.86 13.83 7.75
CA TYR A 195 -11.27 15.21 7.96
C TYR A 195 -11.88 15.32 9.36
N HIS A 196 -11.12 15.95 10.26
CA HIS A 196 -11.65 16.35 11.56
C HIS A 196 -12.46 17.63 11.40
N VAL A 197 -13.74 17.59 11.77
CA VAL A 197 -14.62 18.77 11.67
C VAL A 197 -14.60 19.51 13.00
N GLY A 198 -13.94 20.67 13.00
CA GLY A 198 -13.68 21.46 14.20
C GLY A 198 -12.58 20.89 15.09
N GLY A 199 -12.32 21.60 16.19
CA GLY A 199 -11.31 21.19 17.17
C GLY A 199 -9.86 21.41 16.69
N PRO A 200 -8.88 20.75 17.34
CA PRO A 200 -7.46 21.02 17.16
C PRO A 200 -6.88 20.50 15.83
N PHE A 201 -7.63 19.66 15.10
CA PHE A 201 -7.20 19.02 13.86
C PHE A 201 -7.97 19.49 12.63
N ASP A 202 -8.76 20.56 12.76
CA ASP A 202 -9.54 21.09 11.65
C ASP A 202 -8.61 21.60 10.54
N SER A 203 -8.72 21.01 9.35
CA SER A 203 -7.98 21.40 8.14
C SER A 203 -8.70 22.45 7.29
N ASN A 204 -9.74 23.08 7.84
CA ASN A 204 -10.71 23.91 7.13
C ASN A 204 -11.41 23.14 6.01
N ALA A 205 -11.86 21.91 6.31
CA ALA A 205 -12.51 21.02 5.35
C ALA A 205 -14.05 21.14 5.33
N LEU A 206 -14.58 22.27 5.81
CA LEU A 206 -16.03 22.52 5.89
C LEU A 206 -16.71 22.48 4.52
N ASP A 207 -16.04 22.92 3.46
CA ASP A 207 -16.53 22.85 2.08
C ASP A 207 -16.67 21.40 1.58
N VAL A 208 -15.73 20.51 1.92
CA VAL A 208 -15.81 19.08 1.59
C VAL A 208 -16.90 18.40 2.42
N TYR A 209 -16.98 18.72 3.71
CA TYR A 209 -18.04 18.23 4.58
C TYR A 209 -19.43 18.68 4.11
N ALA A 210 -19.55 19.95 3.68
CA ALA A 210 -20.76 20.51 3.08
C ALA A 210 -21.12 19.84 1.74
N TYR A 211 -20.13 19.54 0.90
CA TYR A 211 -20.33 18.85 -0.38
C TYR A 211 -21.04 17.50 -0.18
N TYR A 212 -20.64 16.74 0.84
CA TYR A 212 -21.27 15.47 1.20
C TYR A 212 -22.55 15.60 2.03
N GLY A 213 -23.06 16.83 2.20
CA GLY A 213 -24.36 17.11 2.81
C GLY A 213 -24.36 17.14 4.34
N TYR A 214 -23.24 17.53 4.97
CA TYR A 214 -23.10 17.59 6.43
C TYR A 214 -23.50 16.29 7.15
N PRO A 215 -22.92 15.13 6.76
CA PRO A 215 -23.33 13.85 7.33
C PRO A 215 -22.99 13.72 8.83
N ALA A 216 -23.79 12.95 9.57
CA ALA A 216 -23.48 12.65 10.97
C ALA A 216 -22.14 11.91 11.12
N MET A 217 -21.42 12.12 12.22
CA MET A 217 -20.11 11.49 12.42
C MET A 217 -20.19 10.25 13.34
N PRO A 218 -19.41 9.19 13.08
CA PRO A 218 -18.49 9.03 11.95
C PRO A 218 -19.23 8.83 10.63
N THR A 219 -18.67 9.33 9.54
CA THR A 219 -19.09 8.96 8.18
C THR A 219 -17.88 8.73 7.31
N VAL A 220 -17.93 7.68 6.49
CA VAL A 220 -16.91 7.41 5.47
C VAL A 220 -17.55 7.43 4.10
N VAL A 221 -16.94 8.16 3.17
CA VAL A 221 -17.27 8.13 1.75
C VAL A 221 -16.23 7.28 1.02
N VAL A 222 -16.65 6.09 0.59
CA VAL A 222 -15.82 5.13 -0.14
C VAL A 222 -15.87 5.46 -1.62
N GLN A 223 -14.71 5.76 -2.22
CA GLN A 223 -14.54 6.07 -3.64
C GLN A 223 -15.44 7.21 -4.16
N GLY A 224 -15.91 8.10 -3.29
CA GLY A 224 -16.86 9.16 -3.66
C GLY A 224 -18.25 8.65 -4.08
N LEU A 225 -18.59 7.40 -3.77
CA LEU A 225 -19.83 6.73 -4.18
C LEU A 225 -20.67 6.29 -2.98
N ASN A 226 -20.09 5.48 -2.10
CA ASN A 226 -20.81 4.87 -1.00
C ASN A 226 -20.57 5.67 0.28
N ARG A 227 -21.64 6.21 0.87
CA ARG A 227 -21.57 6.94 2.14
C ARG A 227 -22.07 6.04 3.27
N LEU A 228 -21.17 5.61 4.13
CA LEU A 228 -21.44 4.75 5.28
C LEU A 228 -21.42 5.58 6.57
N ILE A 229 -22.52 5.56 7.33
CA ILE A 229 -22.74 6.45 8.48
C ILE A 229 -22.82 5.62 9.77
N GLY A 230 -22.01 5.95 10.76
CA GLY A 230 -21.98 5.25 12.04
C GLY A 230 -21.18 3.95 12.03
N ASN A 231 -21.25 3.22 13.14
CA ASN A 231 -20.41 2.06 13.44
C ASN A 231 -21.21 0.75 13.63
N SER A 232 -22.38 0.63 12.99
CA SER A 232 -23.14 -0.62 13.02
C SER A 232 -22.33 -1.77 12.44
N SER A 233 -22.57 -3.00 12.92
CA SER A 233 -21.89 -4.20 12.41
C SER A 233 -22.06 -4.37 10.91
N GLU A 234 -23.24 -4.01 10.38
CA GLU A 234 -23.52 -4.03 8.95
C GLU A 234 -22.63 -3.05 8.17
N ASN A 235 -22.47 -1.81 8.65
CA ASN A 235 -21.58 -0.84 8.01
C ASN A 235 -20.11 -1.24 8.11
N LEU A 236 -19.69 -1.80 9.25
CA LEU A 236 -18.32 -2.27 9.44
C LEU A 236 -17.99 -3.42 8.46
N ALA A 237 -18.92 -4.34 8.23
CA ALA A 237 -18.75 -5.44 7.26
C ALA A 237 -18.72 -4.96 5.80
N LEU A 238 -19.40 -3.86 5.48
CA LEU A 238 -19.42 -3.31 4.12
C LEU A 238 -18.07 -2.76 3.68
N TYR A 239 -17.24 -2.24 4.60
CA TYR A 239 -15.93 -1.69 4.24
C TYR A 239 -15.05 -2.72 3.53
N GLN A 240 -14.93 -3.94 4.07
CA GLN A 240 -14.15 -5.03 3.47
C GLN A 240 -14.63 -5.35 2.06
N THR A 241 -15.94 -5.59 1.91
CA THR A 241 -16.54 -5.98 0.62
C THR A 241 -16.34 -4.90 -0.43
N LEU A 242 -16.56 -3.63 -0.07
CA LEU A 242 -16.38 -2.51 -0.99
C LEU A 242 -14.91 -2.36 -1.39
N VAL A 243 -13.98 -2.31 -0.42
CA VAL A 243 -12.55 -2.17 -0.69
C VAL A 243 -12.03 -3.32 -1.55
N GLN A 244 -12.37 -4.57 -1.22
CA GLN A 244 -11.95 -5.73 -2.01
C GLN A 244 -12.41 -5.61 -3.47
N SER A 245 -13.67 -5.20 -3.70
CA SER A 245 -14.18 -5.01 -5.06
C SER A 245 -13.44 -3.91 -5.83
N ILE A 246 -13.00 -2.87 -5.13
CA ILE A 246 -12.28 -1.74 -5.70
C ILE A 246 -10.86 -2.16 -6.06
N VAL A 247 -10.09 -2.73 -5.13
CA VAL A 247 -8.67 -3.07 -5.36
C VAL A 247 -8.48 -4.20 -6.39
N GLN A 248 -9.51 -5.02 -6.61
CA GLN A 248 -9.53 -6.04 -7.66
C GLN A 248 -9.91 -5.49 -9.04
N ALA A 249 -10.43 -4.25 -9.12
CA ALA A 249 -10.81 -3.63 -10.37
C ALA A 249 -9.61 -3.03 -11.11
N ASN A 250 -9.75 -2.93 -12.42
CA ASN A 250 -8.80 -2.22 -13.28
C ASN A 250 -9.04 -0.71 -13.16
N ALA A 251 -7.98 0.08 -13.09
CA ALA A 251 -8.08 1.52 -13.12
C ALA A 251 -8.54 2.01 -14.49
N GLU A 252 -9.42 3.00 -14.50
CA GLU A 252 -9.83 3.72 -15.71
C GLU A 252 -8.96 4.95 -15.97
N VAL A 253 -8.27 5.43 -14.92
CA VAL A 253 -7.35 6.56 -14.97
C VAL A 253 -6.07 6.17 -14.23
N LEU A 254 -4.92 6.50 -14.82
CA LEU A 254 -3.60 6.32 -14.21
C LEU A 254 -3.10 7.66 -13.69
N LEU A 255 -2.54 7.67 -12.48
CA LEU A 255 -1.72 8.78 -11.98
C LEU A 255 -0.28 8.32 -11.94
N THR A 256 0.60 9.02 -12.67
CA THR A 256 2.04 8.68 -12.76
C THR A 256 2.90 9.93 -12.69
N GLY A 257 4.22 9.74 -12.50
CA GLY A 257 5.18 10.84 -12.55
C GLY A 257 4.94 11.94 -11.52
N LEU A 258 4.39 11.57 -10.34
CA LEU A 258 4.19 12.53 -9.27
C LEU A 258 5.56 13.05 -8.81
N SER A 259 5.74 14.35 -8.98
CA SER A 259 6.88 15.08 -8.46
C SER A 259 6.38 16.22 -7.59
N TYR A 260 7.10 16.55 -6.53
CA TYR A 260 6.76 17.69 -5.68
C TYR A 260 8.01 18.33 -5.09
N THR A 261 7.86 19.58 -4.69
CA THR A 261 8.83 20.33 -3.90
C THR A 261 8.06 20.99 -2.76
N TYR A 262 8.51 20.74 -1.55
CA TYR A 262 8.00 21.42 -0.37
C TYR A 262 8.96 22.54 0.03
N THR A 263 8.44 23.76 0.12
CA THR A 263 9.16 24.92 0.66
C THR A 263 8.55 25.26 2.00
N ALA A 264 9.29 25.00 3.09
CA ALA A 264 8.83 25.23 4.45
C ALA A 264 8.33 26.68 4.64
N GLY A 265 7.17 26.83 5.26
CA GLY A 265 6.55 28.14 5.47
C GLY A 265 5.88 28.75 4.24
N VAL A 266 5.92 28.10 3.08
CA VAL A 266 5.39 28.64 1.81
C VAL A 266 4.31 27.73 1.23
N GLN A 267 4.71 26.63 0.61
CA GLN A 267 3.80 25.75 -0.14
C GLN A 267 4.43 24.39 -0.43
N LEU A 268 3.57 23.40 -0.71
CA LEU A 268 3.94 22.23 -1.51
C LEU A 268 3.49 22.48 -2.94
N ALA A 269 4.42 22.48 -3.89
CA ALA A 269 4.12 22.55 -5.32
C ALA A 269 4.46 21.21 -5.96
N GLY A 270 3.62 20.70 -6.86
CA GLY A 270 3.86 19.42 -7.52
C GLY A 270 3.23 19.31 -8.89
N SER A 271 3.53 18.19 -9.55
CA SER A 271 2.97 17.83 -10.85
C SER A 271 2.61 16.36 -10.88
N VAL A 272 1.53 16.00 -11.56
CA VAL A 272 1.16 14.60 -11.78
C VAL A 272 0.63 14.40 -13.20
N GLN A 273 1.01 13.30 -13.83
CA GLN A 273 0.48 12.89 -15.12
C GLN A 273 -0.81 12.10 -14.90
N VAL A 274 -1.92 12.57 -15.50
CA VAL A 274 -3.23 11.90 -15.47
C VAL A 274 -3.49 11.30 -16.84
N THR A 275 -3.62 9.97 -16.93
CA THR A 275 -3.77 9.27 -18.21
C THR A 275 -5.01 8.39 -18.18
N PRO A 276 -6.08 8.74 -18.91
CA PRO A 276 -7.19 7.82 -19.12
C PRO A 276 -6.72 6.56 -19.84
N VAL A 277 -7.24 5.40 -19.42
CA VAL A 277 -6.87 4.10 -20.03
C VAL A 277 -7.61 3.85 -21.34
N ASN A 278 -8.83 4.35 -21.46
CA ASN A 278 -9.68 4.16 -22.64
C ASN A 278 -9.88 5.47 -23.41
N ASP A 279 -9.94 5.36 -24.73
CA ASP A 279 -10.38 6.45 -25.60
C ASP A 279 -11.83 6.86 -25.26
N GLY A 280 -12.13 8.15 -25.40
CA GLY A 280 -13.47 8.68 -25.12
C GLY A 280 -13.81 8.80 -23.63
N PHE A 281 -12.81 8.74 -22.75
CA PHE A 281 -13.00 9.02 -21.33
C PHE A 281 -13.65 10.40 -21.12
N ASP A 282 -14.77 10.41 -20.40
CA ASP A 282 -15.52 11.63 -20.13
C ASP A 282 -14.85 12.46 -19.02
N THR A 283 -14.36 13.63 -19.42
CA THR A 283 -13.63 14.58 -18.57
C THR A 283 -14.54 15.67 -17.94
N GLN A 284 -15.86 15.55 -18.07
CA GLN A 284 -16.79 16.51 -17.45
C GLN A 284 -16.78 16.42 -15.93
N ASN A 285 -16.81 17.58 -15.28
CA ASN A 285 -16.78 17.76 -13.82
C ASN A 285 -15.62 17.00 -13.17
N LEU A 286 -14.46 16.96 -13.80
CA LEU A 286 -13.30 16.21 -13.33
C LEU A 286 -12.42 17.14 -12.50
N ARG A 287 -12.06 16.69 -11.30
CA ARG A 287 -11.25 17.44 -10.34
C ARG A 287 -10.01 16.62 -9.99
N LEU A 288 -8.86 17.29 -9.94
CA LEU A 288 -7.67 16.77 -9.28
C LEU A 288 -7.72 17.24 -7.83
N LYS A 289 -7.75 16.31 -6.89
CA LYS A 289 -7.69 16.60 -5.45
C LYS A 289 -6.37 16.15 -4.88
N TYR A 290 -5.88 16.90 -3.90
CA TYR A 290 -4.60 16.63 -3.27
C TYR A 290 -4.63 17.07 -1.81
N VAL A 291 -4.14 16.18 -0.93
CA VAL A 291 -4.10 16.43 0.50
C VAL A 291 -2.75 16.07 1.07
N ILE A 292 -2.30 16.89 2.02
CA ILE A 292 -1.24 16.51 2.95
C ILE A 292 -1.90 16.06 4.23
N TYR A 293 -1.51 14.89 4.71
CA TYR A 293 -2.03 14.30 5.93
C TYR A 293 -0.90 13.71 6.79
N GLU A 294 -1.12 13.63 8.08
CA GLU A 294 -0.20 13.03 9.08
C GLU A 294 -0.68 11.61 9.41
N ARG A 295 0.21 10.63 9.42
CA ARG A 295 -0.19 9.24 9.65
C ARG A 295 -0.60 9.00 11.08
N GLU A 296 0.15 9.52 12.05
CA GLU A 296 -0.11 9.32 13.45
C GLU A 296 0.21 10.58 14.26
N ARG A 297 -0.72 10.96 15.14
CA ARG A 297 -0.51 12.03 16.10
C ARG A 297 -1.11 11.66 17.45
N ASP A 298 -0.28 11.70 18.48
CA ASP A 298 -0.77 11.63 19.86
C ASP A 298 -1.30 12.98 20.32
N TYR A 299 -2.50 12.97 20.91
CA TYR A 299 -3.13 14.18 21.45
C TYR A 299 -4.03 13.88 22.64
N GLY A 300 -4.15 14.85 23.54
CA GLY A 300 -4.96 14.76 24.75
C GLY A 300 -4.16 14.34 25.99
N ASN A 301 -4.87 14.23 27.11
CA ASN A 301 -4.33 13.77 28.40
C ASN A 301 -5.37 12.89 29.10
N PRO A 302 -5.22 11.55 29.15
CA PRO A 302 -4.09 10.78 28.59
C PRO A 302 -4.04 10.85 27.05
N PRO A 303 -2.86 10.63 26.44
CA PRO A 303 -2.71 10.70 24.99
C PRO A 303 -3.52 9.60 24.29
N HIS A 304 -4.19 9.97 23.20
CA HIS A 304 -4.83 9.09 22.24
C HIS A 304 -4.18 9.30 20.87
N THR A 305 -3.90 8.21 20.16
CA THR A 305 -3.29 8.25 18.82
C THR A 305 -4.38 8.40 17.77
N TYR A 306 -4.37 9.54 17.10
CA TYR A 306 -5.22 9.84 15.94
C TYR A 306 -4.47 9.50 14.65
N ARG A 307 -5.18 9.08 13.60
CA ARG A 307 -4.55 8.56 12.38
C ARG A 307 -4.99 9.28 11.11
N ASN A 308 -4.10 9.32 10.13
CA ASN A 308 -4.35 9.85 8.78
C ASN A 308 -5.05 11.23 8.76
N ILE A 309 -4.65 12.10 9.68
CA ILE A 309 -5.27 13.41 9.91
C ILE A 309 -4.93 14.33 8.76
N VAL A 310 -5.93 14.82 8.03
CA VAL A 310 -5.70 15.82 6.99
C VAL A 310 -5.18 17.10 7.65
N ILE A 311 -4.00 17.55 7.21
CA ILE A 311 -3.41 18.84 7.61
C ILE A 311 -3.89 19.94 6.67
N ARG A 312 -3.87 19.64 5.37
CA ARG A 312 -4.15 20.62 4.32
C ARG A 312 -4.70 19.93 3.08
N LYS A 313 -5.64 20.59 2.41
CA LYS A 313 -6.26 20.10 1.17
C LYS A 313 -6.30 21.16 0.08
N GLY A 314 -6.28 20.73 -1.16
CA GLY A 314 -6.53 21.54 -2.32
C GLY A 314 -7.24 20.74 -3.41
N GLU A 315 -7.81 21.48 -4.36
CA GLU A 315 -8.41 20.90 -5.54
C GLU A 315 -8.18 21.80 -6.75
N MET A 316 -8.29 21.22 -7.94
CA MET A 316 -8.18 21.90 -9.22
C MET A 316 -9.21 21.32 -10.17
N ASP A 317 -9.95 22.19 -10.87
CA ASP A 317 -10.78 21.77 -12.00
C ASP A 317 -9.89 21.37 -13.16
N ILE A 318 -10.06 20.15 -13.64
CA ILE A 318 -9.30 19.58 -14.76
C ILE A 318 -10.23 19.21 -15.92
N SER A 319 -11.50 19.64 -15.88
CA SER A 319 -12.41 19.52 -17.01
C SER A 319 -11.89 20.29 -18.23
N GLY A 320 -11.77 19.57 -19.35
CA GLY A 320 -11.22 20.13 -20.59
C GLY A 320 -9.73 20.45 -20.55
N SER A 321 -9.00 20.07 -19.47
CA SER A 321 -7.54 20.20 -19.44
C SER A 321 -6.87 19.25 -20.43
N ASN A 322 -5.72 19.65 -20.97
CA ASN A 322 -4.93 18.77 -21.82
C ASN A 322 -4.22 17.70 -20.97
N LEU A 323 -4.81 16.52 -20.90
CA LEU A 323 -4.28 15.39 -20.14
C LEU A 323 -3.04 14.73 -20.78
N SER A 324 -2.57 15.18 -21.95
CA SER A 324 -1.30 14.70 -22.52
C SER A 324 -0.05 15.31 -21.86
N GLN A 325 -0.25 16.27 -20.95
CA GLN A 325 0.82 16.94 -20.20
C GLN A 325 0.59 16.78 -18.69
N PRO A 326 1.66 16.77 -17.87
CA PRO A 326 1.52 16.76 -16.42
C PRO A 326 0.75 17.99 -15.91
N LEU A 327 -0.18 17.76 -15.00
CA LEU A 327 -0.96 18.80 -14.36
C LEU A 327 -0.21 19.31 -13.13
N SER A 328 0.07 20.60 -13.09
CA SER A 328 0.73 21.24 -11.96
C SER A 328 -0.29 21.68 -10.90
N PHE A 329 0.04 21.49 -9.63
CA PHE A 329 -0.77 21.91 -8.50
C PHE A 329 0.08 22.59 -7.43
N SER A 330 -0.54 23.43 -6.60
CA SER A 330 0.09 24.06 -5.46
C SER A 330 -0.83 24.04 -4.26
N LEU A 331 -0.25 23.76 -3.10
CA LEU A 331 -0.92 23.69 -1.82
C LEU A 331 -0.19 24.61 -0.82
N PRO A 332 -0.70 25.84 -0.61
CA PRO A 332 -0.11 26.75 0.36
C PRO A 332 -0.16 26.16 1.78
N TYR A 333 1.00 26.15 2.44
CA TYR A 333 1.15 25.63 3.80
C TYR A 333 2.29 26.34 4.53
N GLN A 334 1.95 27.00 5.64
CA GLN A 334 2.89 27.81 6.41
C GLN A 334 3.51 27.09 7.63
N GLY A 335 3.04 25.89 7.96
CA GLY A 335 3.59 25.09 9.05
C GLY A 335 4.80 24.26 8.61
N ALA A 336 5.48 23.63 9.57
CA ALA A 336 6.38 22.51 9.31
C ALA A 336 5.57 21.23 9.13
N LEU A 337 6.00 20.36 8.22
CA LEU A 337 5.36 19.07 8.03
C LEU A 337 5.85 18.05 9.08
N PRO A 338 4.98 17.22 9.65
CA PRO A 338 5.38 16.07 10.45
C PRO A 338 6.31 15.13 9.68
N ASP A 339 7.14 14.37 10.39
CA ASP A 339 8.11 13.43 9.79
C ASP A 339 7.43 12.27 9.03
N ASP A 340 6.18 11.97 9.39
CA ASP A 340 5.32 10.95 8.81
C ASP A 340 4.24 11.55 7.88
N ALA A 341 4.42 12.78 7.42
CA ALA A 341 3.51 13.42 6.49
C ALA A 341 3.46 12.69 5.14
N HIS A 342 2.27 12.58 4.55
CA HIS A 342 2.02 11.94 3.27
C HIS A 342 1.21 12.86 2.35
N LEU A 343 1.45 12.74 1.06
CA LEU A 343 0.70 13.41 0.00
C LEU A 343 -0.14 12.35 -0.71
N LEU A 344 -1.46 12.52 -0.67
CA LEU A 344 -2.41 11.75 -1.46
C LEU A 344 -3.00 12.64 -2.54
N VAL A 345 -2.88 12.22 -3.79
CA VAL A 345 -3.45 12.88 -4.97
C VAL A 345 -4.43 11.93 -5.65
N TRP A 346 -5.62 12.40 -6.02
CA TRP A 346 -6.60 11.58 -6.73
C TRP A 346 -7.41 12.36 -7.74
N VAL A 347 -7.94 11.63 -8.72
CA VAL A 347 -8.83 12.18 -9.73
C VAL A 347 -10.27 11.78 -9.38
N GLN A 348 -11.16 12.76 -9.33
CA GLN A 348 -12.55 12.56 -8.93
C GLN A 348 -13.49 13.26 -9.91
N ARG A 349 -14.55 12.57 -10.34
CA ARG A 349 -15.73 13.24 -10.89
C ARG A 349 -16.45 13.90 -9.73
N GLN A 350 -16.70 15.20 -9.80
CA GLN A 350 -17.37 15.96 -8.74
C GLN A 350 -18.50 16.77 -9.35
N PRO A 351 -19.70 16.16 -9.51
CA PRO A 351 -20.90 16.90 -9.90
C PRO A 351 -21.22 18.00 -8.90
N ALA A 352 -21.98 19.02 -9.31
CA ALA A 352 -22.31 20.19 -8.48
C ALA A 352 -23.00 19.82 -7.15
N THR A 353 -23.77 18.73 -7.12
CA THR A 353 -24.39 18.17 -5.92
C THR A 353 -23.99 16.72 -5.76
N PHE A 354 -23.73 16.31 -4.52
CA PHE A 354 -23.45 14.91 -4.22
C PHE A 354 -24.73 14.08 -4.30
N GLY A 355 -24.74 13.11 -5.23
CA GLY A 355 -25.81 12.13 -5.39
C GLY A 355 -25.27 10.70 -5.49
N SER A 356 -24.22 10.38 -4.73
CA SER A 356 -23.49 9.09 -4.82
C SER A 356 -22.92 8.80 -6.21
N ASN A 357 -22.58 9.86 -6.94
CA ASN A 357 -22.07 9.85 -8.31
C ASN A 357 -20.73 10.61 -8.44
N ALA A 358 -20.09 10.90 -7.32
CA ALA A 358 -18.85 11.66 -7.25
C ALA A 358 -17.60 10.75 -7.34
N ARG A 359 -17.58 9.86 -8.32
CA ARG A 359 -16.62 8.74 -8.44
C ARG A 359 -15.17 9.21 -8.37
N ILE A 360 -14.38 8.58 -7.49
CA ILE A 360 -12.91 8.63 -7.53
C ILE A 360 -12.43 7.60 -8.56
N TYR A 361 -11.62 8.03 -9.53
CA TYR A 361 -11.14 7.19 -10.62
C TYR A 361 -9.82 6.52 -10.31
N ASN A 362 -8.93 7.14 -9.53
CA ASN A 362 -7.72 6.51 -8.98
C ASN A 362 -7.02 7.50 -8.04
N GLY A 363 -6.10 6.98 -7.23
CA GLY A 363 -5.27 7.77 -6.33
C GLY A 363 -3.81 7.34 -6.38
N LEU A 364 -2.93 8.24 -5.93
CA LEU A 364 -1.51 8.01 -5.75
C LEU A 364 -1.08 8.63 -4.43
N GLU A 365 -0.41 7.84 -3.60
CA GLU A 365 0.05 8.23 -2.28
C GLU A 365 1.57 8.11 -2.19
N VAL A 366 2.23 9.14 -1.65
CA VAL A 366 3.67 9.13 -1.41
C VAL A 366 3.99 9.79 -0.06
N PRO A 367 5.05 9.36 0.64
CA PRO A 367 5.57 10.10 1.79
C PRO A 367 6.08 11.47 1.33
N VAL A 368 5.89 12.50 2.18
CA VAL A 368 6.44 13.83 1.97
C VAL A 368 7.77 13.93 2.70
N SER A 369 8.86 13.79 1.96
CA SER A 369 10.19 14.03 2.52
C SER A 369 10.47 15.53 2.59
N GLN A 370 10.91 16.01 3.75
CA GLN A 370 11.56 17.32 3.83
C GLN A 370 12.92 17.19 3.13
N SER A 371 13.16 17.97 2.07
CA SER A 371 14.53 18.16 1.58
C SER A 371 15.34 18.80 2.71
N LYS A 372 16.29 18.05 3.27
CA LYS A 372 17.23 18.57 4.28
C LYS A 372 18.13 19.66 3.71
#